data_AF-A0A1Q3HVT4-F1
#
_entry.id   AF-A0A1Q3HVT4-F1
#
_cell.length_a   1.000
_cell.length_b   1.000
_cell.length_c   1.000
_cell.angle_alpha   90.00
_cell.angle_beta   90.00
_cell.angle_gamma   90.00
#
_symmetry.space_group_name_H-M   'P 1'
#
loop_
_entity.id
_entity.type
_entity.pdbx_description
1 polymer ?
#
loop_
_entity_poly.entity_id
_entity_poly.type
_entity_poly.pdbx_seq_one_letter_code
_entity_poly.pdbx_strand_id
1 'polypeptide(L)'
;MSRLLLLSGFMLLGAGCAGSHSNFRTGGPAYPLGQPAGEPMLVQGSYVTGPASSLVIDNDAIRGRFRDRPVSLAWTWQEVTGSVDARGTYLELAEGDDTRVWGSFGGMPVDLTLDKEWLYGNVGGCGYVLRRAEDGFVGRRSCGGSLEGDLRVDFPEPLMERPLGERASLMTLMLVNFTSTYSPVMSLARFARPRNASVDGSVTQVSP
;
A
#
# COMPACT_ATOMS: atom_id res chain seq x y z
N MET A 1 -23.06 -57.76 50.18
CA MET A 1 -24.36 -57.24 49.71
C MET A 1 -24.31 -55.72 49.74
N SER A 2 -24.90 -55.06 48.73
CA SER A 2 -24.96 -53.59 48.47
C SER A 2 -23.70 -52.93 47.89
N ARG A 3 -23.78 -51.95 46.98
CA ARG A 3 -24.58 -51.70 45.77
C ARG A 3 -23.88 -50.48 45.10
N LEU A 4 -23.83 -50.48 43.76
CA LEU A 4 -23.34 -49.42 42.87
C LEU A 4 -23.77 -47.98 43.23
N LEU A 5 -22.95 -46.99 42.84
CA LEU A 5 -23.29 -45.70 42.19
C LEU A 5 -21.95 -45.00 41.82
N LEU A 6 -21.38 -45.16 40.62
CA LEU A 6 -21.56 -44.33 39.41
C LEU A 6 -21.69 -42.82 39.68
N LEU A 7 -20.62 -42.06 39.44
CA LEU A 7 -20.69 -40.63 39.10
C LEU A 7 -19.52 -40.25 38.21
N SER A 8 -19.85 -40.18 36.93
CA SER A 8 -19.04 -39.83 35.77
C SER A 8 -18.82 -38.32 35.73
N GLY A 9 -17.58 -37.87 35.93
CA GLY A 9 -17.19 -36.47 35.72
C GLY A 9 -16.81 -36.24 34.26
N PHE A 10 -17.74 -35.71 33.48
CA PHE A 10 -17.54 -35.31 32.08
C PHE A 10 -16.80 -33.96 32.07
N MET A 11 -15.47 -33.95 31.81
CA MET A 11 -14.73 -32.72 31.57
C MET A 11 -15.07 -32.19 30.17
N LEU A 12 -15.76 -31.06 30.13
CA LEU A 12 -16.00 -30.27 28.92
C LEU A 12 -14.68 -29.61 28.49
N LEU A 13 -14.10 -30.07 27.38
CA LEU A 13 -13.10 -29.33 26.63
C LEU A 13 -13.78 -28.13 25.95
N GLY A 14 -13.67 -26.97 26.56
CA GLY A 14 -13.98 -25.70 25.90
C GLY A 14 -12.93 -25.42 24.83
N ALA A 15 -13.28 -25.61 23.57
CA ALA A 15 -12.52 -25.07 22.44
C ALA A 15 -12.66 -23.54 22.46
N GLY A 16 -11.70 -22.86 23.08
CA GLY A 16 -11.56 -21.41 22.94
C GLY A 16 -11.08 -21.11 21.52
N CYS A 17 -11.96 -20.52 20.70
CA CYS A 17 -11.53 -19.85 19.48
C CYS A 17 -10.61 -18.70 19.90
N ALA A 18 -9.31 -18.84 19.64
CA ALA A 18 -8.39 -17.71 19.65
C ALA A 18 -8.79 -16.77 18.52
N GLY A 19 -9.67 -15.82 18.82
CA GLY A 19 -9.91 -14.69 17.95
C GLY A 19 -8.63 -13.87 17.89
N SER A 20 -7.90 -13.95 16.78
CA SER A 20 -6.88 -12.98 16.44
C SER A 20 -7.52 -11.59 16.48
N HIS A 21 -7.17 -10.80 17.49
CA HIS A 21 -7.48 -9.37 17.54
C HIS A 21 -6.72 -8.68 16.40
N SER A 22 -7.31 -8.62 15.21
CA SER A 22 -6.90 -7.66 14.20
C SER A 22 -7.30 -6.28 14.71
N ASN A 23 -6.34 -5.54 15.25
CA ASN A 23 -6.50 -4.14 15.61
C ASN A 23 -6.66 -3.31 14.33
N PHE A 24 -7.84 -3.38 13.70
CA PHE A 24 -8.22 -2.49 12.62
C PHE A 24 -8.26 -1.06 13.18
N ARG A 25 -7.21 -0.28 12.92
CA ARG A 25 -7.16 1.16 13.24
C ARG A 25 -8.09 1.91 12.29
N THR A 26 -9.40 1.84 12.54
CA THR A 26 -10.38 2.70 11.88
C THR A 26 -10.49 4.00 12.68
N GLY A 27 -10.19 5.15 12.05
CA GLY A 27 -10.44 6.48 12.64
C GLY A 27 -9.23 7.30 13.14
N GLY A 28 -8.02 7.05 12.65
CA GLY A 28 -6.84 7.89 12.97
C GLY A 28 -6.71 9.14 12.09
N PRO A 29 -5.75 10.05 12.40
CA PRO A 29 -5.35 11.12 11.49
C PRO A 29 -4.91 10.56 10.13
N ALA A 30 -5.18 11.31 9.07
CA ALA A 30 -4.74 10.99 7.72
C ALA A 30 -3.42 11.68 7.40
N TYR A 31 -2.45 10.94 6.89
CA TYR A 31 -1.11 11.45 6.57
C TYR A 31 -0.87 11.45 5.06
N PRO A 32 -0.29 12.52 4.49
CA PRO A 32 0.06 12.52 3.08
C PRO A 32 1.16 11.50 2.78
N LEU A 33 1.09 10.90 1.58
CA LEU A 33 2.07 9.94 1.08
C LEU A 33 2.40 10.23 -0.39
N GLY A 34 3.69 10.28 -0.71
CA GLY A 34 4.18 10.36 -2.07
C GLY A 34 4.32 11.78 -2.60
N GLN A 35 4.35 11.92 -3.92
CA GLN A 35 4.61 13.20 -4.57
C GLN A 35 3.31 14.01 -4.70
N PRO A 36 3.22 15.24 -4.18
CA PRO A 36 2.04 16.09 -4.36
C PRO A 36 1.69 16.38 -5.82
N ALA A 37 2.72 16.49 -6.67
CA ALA A 37 2.56 16.71 -8.12
C ALA A 37 2.09 15.46 -8.88
N GLY A 38 2.13 14.28 -8.25
CA GLY A 38 1.63 13.04 -8.79
C GLY A 38 0.18 12.80 -8.43
N GLU A 39 -0.12 11.57 -8.01
CA GLU A 39 -1.40 11.25 -7.38
C GLU A 39 -1.31 11.61 -5.88
N PRO A 40 -2.15 12.52 -5.36
CA PRO A 40 -2.22 12.78 -3.92
C PRO A 40 -2.78 11.54 -3.22
N MET A 41 -2.04 10.99 -2.27
CA MET A 41 -2.45 9.84 -1.48
C MET A 41 -2.44 10.18 -0.01
N LEU A 42 -3.37 9.56 0.72
CA LEU A 42 -3.50 9.67 2.15
C LEU A 42 -3.41 8.28 2.77
N VAL A 43 -2.68 8.16 3.87
CA VAL A 43 -2.63 6.98 4.72
C VAL A 43 -3.45 7.26 5.97
N GLN A 44 -4.55 6.55 6.16
CA GLN A 44 -5.41 6.66 7.33
C GLN A 44 -5.57 5.30 7.99
N GLY A 45 -4.91 5.13 9.15
CA GLY A 45 -4.85 3.83 9.81
C GLY A 45 -4.27 2.76 8.89
N SER A 46 -5.10 1.78 8.56
CA SER A 46 -4.80 0.63 7.69
C SER A 46 -5.13 0.86 6.21
N TYR A 47 -5.49 2.07 5.79
CA TYR A 47 -5.90 2.33 4.41
C TYR A 47 -4.98 3.35 3.75
N VAL A 48 -4.64 3.10 2.48
CA VAL A 48 -4.03 4.09 1.59
C VAL A 48 -5.03 4.42 0.50
N THR A 49 -5.41 5.68 0.39
CA THR A 49 -6.44 6.14 -0.54
C THR A 49 -5.93 7.29 -1.40
N GLY A 50 -6.24 7.23 -2.68
CA GLY A 50 -6.04 8.31 -3.65
C GLY A 50 -6.96 8.13 -4.86
N PRO A 51 -6.97 9.05 -5.82
CA PRO A 51 -7.80 8.97 -7.02
C PRO A 51 -7.71 7.67 -7.85
N ALA A 52 -6.54 7.04 -7.91
CA ALA A 52 -6.27 5.79 -8.63
C ALA A 52 -5.71 4.67 -7.73
N SER A 53 -5.50 4.98 -6.44
CA SER A 53 -4.93 4.10 -5.42
C SER A 53 -5.93 3.78 -4.32
N SER A 54 -6.03 2.51 -3.97
CA SER A 54 -6.83 1.98 -2.87
C SER A 54 -6.13 0.73 -2.35
N LEU A 55 -5.39 0.87 -1.26
CA LEU A 55 -4.67 -0.22 -0.60
C LEU A 55 -5.20 -0.42 0.81
N VAL A 56 -5.14 -1.66 1.26
CA VAL A 56 -5.39 -2.08 2.64
C VAL A 56 -4.10 -2.66 3.19
N ILE A 57 -3.73 -2.21 4.38
CA ILE A 57 -2.58 -2.64 5.17
C ILE A 57 -3.12 -3.53 6.29
N ASP A 58 -2.77 -4.80 6.24
CA ASP A 58 -2.97 -5.77 7.31
C ASP A 58 -1.64 -5.96 8.07
N ASN A 59 -1.64 -6.76 9.14
CA ASN A 59 -0.51 -6.91 10.08
C ASN A 59 0.87 -6.99 9.41
N ASP A 60 0.99 -7.80 8.36
CA ASP A 60 2.23 -8.13 7.66
C ASP A 60 2.07 -8.08 6.13
N ALA A 61 1.06 -7.35 5.63
CA ALA A 61 0.76 -7.32 4.20
C ALA A 61 0.10 -6.02 3.75
N ILE A 62 0.30 -5.67 2.48
CA ILE A 62 -0.42 -4.60 1.79
C ILE A 62 -1.00 -5.11 0.48
N ARG A 63 -2.30 -4.88 0.27
CA ARG A 63 -3.02 -5.39 -0.89
C ARG A 63 -3.94 -4.34 -1.48
N GLY A 64 -4.21 -4.43 -2.77
CA GLY A 64 -5.20 -3.60 -3.46
C GLY A 64 -4.68 -3.06 -4.77
N ARG A 65 -4.85 -1.76 -5.00
CA ARG A 65 -4.39 -1.06 -6.19
C ARG A 65 -3.55 0.15 -5.85
N PHE A 66 -2.43 0.31 -6.54
CA PHE A 66 -1.60 1.50 -6.50
C PHE A 66 -1.45 2.05 -7.91
N ARG A 67 -1.92 3.28 -8.16
CA ARG A 67 -1.91 3.95 -9.47
C ARG A 67 -2.40 3.02 -10.60
N ASP A 68 -3.62 2.50 -10.43
CA ASP A 68 -4.25 1.50 -11.30
C ASP A 68 -3.60 0.11 -11.41
N ARG A 69 -2.47 -0.15 -10.73
CA ARG A 69 -1.78 -1.45 -10.77
C ARG A 69 -2.17 -2.30 -9.55
N PRO A 70 -2.50 -3.59 -9.72
CA PRO A 70 -2.76 -4.45 -8.57
C PRO A 70 -1.45 -4.64 -7.79
N VAL A 71 -1.56 -4.62 -6.46
CA VAL A 71 -0.45 -4.80 -5.53
C VAL A 71 -0.85 -5.86 -4.53
N SER A 72 0.05 -6.80 -4.27
CA SER A 72 -0.07 -7.75 -3.17
C SER A 72 1.32 -8.03 -2.64
N LEU A 73 1.67 -7.39 -1.53
CA LEU A 73 2.95 -7.60 -0.86
C LEU A 73 2.69 -8.16 0.54
N ALA A 74 3.62 -8.97 1.00
CA ALA A 74 3.72 -9.45 2.37
C ALA A 74 5.15 -9.20 2.85
N TRP A 75 5.35 -9.08 4.16
CA TRP A 75 6.67 -8.83 4.71
C TRP A 75 6.92 -9.58 6.00
N THR A 76 8.20 -9.79 6.28
CA THR A 76 8.72 -10.17 7.59
C THR A 76 9.57 -9.02 8.13
N TRP A 77 10.38 -9.29 9.16
CA TRP A 77 11.38 -8.34 9.63
C TRP A 77 12.63 -8.28 8.72
N GLN A 78 12.78 -9.20 7.76
CA GLN A 78 13.96 -9.28 6.87
C GLN A 78 13.64 -9.07 5.39
N GLU A 79 12.39 -9.22 4.98
CA GLU A 79 12.06 -9.22 3.56
C GLU A 79 10.65 -8.70 3.26
N VAL A 80 10.46 -8.22 2.04
CA VAL A 80 9.16 -7.96 1.42
C VAL A 80 9.04 -8.83 0.17
N THR A 81 8.00 -9.65 0.08
CA THR A 81 7.73 -10.52 -1.06
C THR A 81 6.36 -10.24 -1.67
N GLY A 82 6.11 -10.74 -2.88
CA GLY A 82 4.79 -10.69 -3.51
C GLY A 82 4.85 -10.19 -4.95
N SER A 83 3.92 -9.32 -5.32
CA SER A 83 3.87 -8.79 -6.68
C SER A 83 3.31 -7.37 -6.77
N VAL A 84 3.74 -6.68 -7.82
CA VAL A 84 3.09 -5.49 -8.36
C VAL A 84 2.78 -5.78 -9.82
N ASP A 85 1.52 -5.64 -10.20
CA ASP A 85 1.00 -6.17 -11.45
C ASP A 85 1.26 -7.69 -11.55
N ALA A 86 1.60 -8.20 -12.73
CA ALA A 86 2.04 -9.58 -12.93
C ALA A 86 3.54 -9.82 -12.63
N ARG A 87 4.24 -8.89 -11.98
CA ARG A 87 5.69 -8.94 -11.78
C ARG A 87 6.04 -9.17 -10.31
N GLY A 88 6.98 -10.07 -10.07
CA GLY A 88 7.43 -10.44 -8.73
C GLY A 88 8.15 -9.31 -8.00
N THR A 89 8.00 -9.31 -6.68
CA THR A 89 8.72 -8.49 -5.71
C THR A 89 9.45 -9.40 -4.73
N TYR A 90 10.72 -9.10 -4.51
CA TYR A 90 11.55 -9.65 -3.45
C TYR A 90 12.53 -8.56 -3.04
N LEU A 91 12.34 -8.01 -1.85
CA LEU A 91 13.21 -7.02 -1.23
C LEU A 91 13.77 -7.59 0.06
N GLU A 92 15.05 -7.41 0.30
CA GLU A 92 15.70 -7.63 1.57
C GLU A 92 15.73 -6.33 2.38
N LEU A 93 15.62 -6.47 3.69
CA LEU A 93 15.52 -5.40 4.66
C LEU A 93 16.63 -5.54 5.69
N ALA A 94 17.30 -4.43 5.99
CA ALA A 94 18.20 -4.32 7.13
C ALA A 94 17.87 -3.04 7.90
N GLU A 95 17.93 -3.13 9.22
CA GLU A 95 17.76 -1.99 10.12
C GLU A 95 18.91 -2.00 11.15
N GLY A 96 19.60 -0.86 11.24
CA GLY A 96 20.71 -0.60 12.15
C GLY A 96 20.83 0.90 12.38
N ASP A 97 22.02 1.47 12.14
CA ASP A 97 22.19 2.93 12.13
C ASP A 97 21.46 3.59 10.95
N ASP A 98 21.33 2.84 9.85
CA ASP A 98 20.51 3.14 8.68
C ASP A 98 19.48 2.01 8.42
N THR A 99 18.45 2.33 7.66
CA THR A 99 17.53 1.35 7.06
C THR A 99 17.94 1.14 5.62
N ARG A 100 18.15 -0.11 5.23
CA ARG A 100 18.44 -0.49 3.84
C ARG A 100 17.34 -1.38 3.27
N VAL A 101 16.97 -1.11 2.02
CA VAL A 101 15.97 -1.87 1.26
C VAL A 101 16.55 -2.15 -0.12
N TRP A 102 16.79 -3.41 -0.47
CA TRP A 102 17.39 -3.76 -1.76
C TRP A 102 16.79 -5.01 -2.38
N GLY A 103 16.88 -5.15 -3.71
CA GLY A 103 16.37 -6.32 -4.44
C GLY A 103 15.57 -5.92 -5.68
N SER A 104 14.39 -6.50 -5.85
CA SER A 104 13.49 -6.27 -6.99
C SER A 104 12.07 -5.95 -6.53
N PHE A 105 11.48 -4.88 -7.04
CA PHE A 105 10.11 -4.46 -6.77
C PHE A 105 9.30 -4.38 -8.05
N GLY A 106 8.32 -5.27 -8.24
CA GLY A 106 7.57 -5.35 -9.50
C GLY A 106 8.48 -5.55 -10.72
N GLY A 107 9.56 -6.32 -10.57
CA GLY A 107 10.59 -6.53 -11.60
C GLY A 107 11.54 -5.36 -11.84
N MET A 108 11.52 -4.30 -11.02
CA MET A 108 12.45 -3.18 -11.09
C MET A 108 13.51 -3.29 -9.99
N PRO A 109 14.80 -3.06 -10.28
CA PRO A 109 15.84 -3.07 -9.25
C PRO A 109 15.59 -1.97 -8.21
N VAL A 110 15.87 -2.28 -6.95
CA VAL A 110 15.80 -1.35 -5.82
C VAL A 110 17.09 -1.47 -5.02
N ASP A 111 17.66 -0.33 -4.64
CA ASP A 111 18.71 -0.21 -3.62
C ASP A 111 18.53 1.16 -2.97
N LEU A 112 17.91 1.19 -1.80
CA LEU A 112 17.57 2.39 -1.04
C LEU A 112 18.24 2.33 0.33
N THR A 113 18.76 3.47 0.74
CA THR A 113 19.22 3.70 2.10
C THR A 113 18.49 4.91 2.67
N LEU A 114 18.03 4.75 3.89
CA LEU A 114 17.38 5.77 4.70
C LEU A 114 18.13 5.89 6.02
N ASP A 115 18.77 7.04 6.24
CA ASP A 115 19.32 7.41 7.53
C ASP A 115 18.45 8.51 8.20
N LYS A 116 18.95 9.14 9.26
CA LYS A 116 18.22 10.17 10.01
C LYS A 116 17.93 11.43 9.19
N GLU A 117 18.80 11.75 8.22
CA GLU A 117 18.77 12.99 7.46
C GLU A 117 18.51 12.78 5.97
N TRP A 118 18.83 11.60 5.42
CA TRP A 118 18.84 11.36 3.98
C TRP A 118 18.10 10.09 3.58
N LEU A 119 17.40 10.18 2.46
CA LEU A 119 16.86 9.08 1.68
C LEU A 119 17.51 9.12 0.30
N TYR A 120 18.30 8.11 -0.02
CA TYR A 120 19.03 8.05 -1.28
C TYR A 120 19.08 6.63 -1.86
N GLY A 121 19.37 6.55 -3.14
CA GLY A 121 19.48 5.27 -3.85
C GLY A 121 18.68 5.23 -5.14
N ASN A 122 18.28 4.04 -5.57
CA ASN A 122 17.63 3.81 -6.85
C ASN A 122 16.35 2.99 -6.70
N VAL A 123 15.34 3.36 -7.50
CA VAL A 123 14.13 2.56 -7.73
C VAL A 123 13.86 2.52 -9.23
N GLY A 124 14.01 1.34 -9.82
CA GLY A 124 13.97 1.16 -11.26
C GLY A 124 15.03 1.99 -11.98
N GLY A 125 14.61 2.75 -12.98
CA GLY A 125 15.50 3.64 -13.74
C GLY A 125 15.69 5.04 -13.14
N CYS A 126 15.26 5.25 -11.90
CA CYS A 126 15.31 6.55 -11.22
C CYS A 126 16.23 6.50 -9.99
N GLY A 127 17.18 7.43 -9.93
CA GLY A 127 18.03 7.69 -8.77
C GLY A 127 17.51 8.86 -7.94
N TYR A 128 17.71 8.80 -6.64
CA TYR A 128 17.18 9.72 -5.64
C TYR A 128 18.27 10.18 -4.68
N VAL A 129 18.28 11.46 -4.35
CA VAL A 129 19.05 12.04 -3.25
C VAL A 129 18.16 13.09 -2.58
N LEU A 130 17.50 12.70 -1.50
CA LEU A 130 16.48 13.49 -0.81
C LEU A 130 16.90 13.69 0.64
N ARG A 131 16.77 14.93 1.12
CA ARG A 131 17.03 15.30 2.52
C ARG A 131 15.71 15.37 3.27
N ARG A 132 15.72 14.98 4.54
CA ARG A 132 14.59 15.10 5.46
C ARG A 132 14.12 16.55 5.55
N ALA A 133 12.80 16.69 5.57
CA ALA A 133 12.04 17.91 5.83
C ALA A 133 10.91 17.58 6.82
N GLU A 134 10.19 18.60 7.28
CA GLU A 134 9.14 18.48 8.30
C GLU A 134 8.11 17.38 7.96
N ASP A 135 7.56 17.39 6.74
CA ASP A 135 6.51 16.44 6.33
C ASP A 135 6.99 15.32 5.39
N GLY A 136 8.31 15.12 5.27
CA GLY A 136 8.85 14.10 4.36
C GLY A 136 10.26 14.42 3.88
N PHE A 137 10.45 14.45 2.57
CA PHE A 137 11.77 14.61 1.95
C PHE A 137 11.74 15.59 0.78
N VAL A 138 12.85 16.30 0.60
CA VAL A 138 13.08 17.23 -0.51
C VAL A 138 14.45 17.02 -1.13
N GLY A 139 14.55 17.07 -2.46
CA GLY A 139 15.84 16.99 -3.12
C GLY A 139 15.74 16.66 -4.59
N ARG A 140 16.64 15.81 -5.08
CA ARG A 140 16.83 15.59 -6.51
C ARG A 140 16.44 14.19 -6.93
N ARG A 141 15.90 14.10 -8.14
CA ARG A 141 15.64 12.84 -8.84
C ARG A 141 16.27 12.87 -10.22
N SER A 142 16.88 11.76 -10.62
CA SER A 142 17.35 11.55 -11.99
C SER A 142 16.71 10.31 -12.58
N CYS A 143 15.86 10.46 -13.60
CA CYS A 143 15.23 9.33 -14.29
C CYS A 143 15.66 9.35 -15.76
N GLY A 144 16.31 8.28 -16.23
CA GLY A 144 16.72 8.16 -17.64
C GLY A 144 17.56 9.34 -18.15
N GLY A 145 18.38 9.96 -17.28
CA GLY A 145 19.24 11.11 -17.60
C GLY A 145 18.60 12.49 -17.43
N SER A 146 17.28 12.58 -17.17
CA SER A 146 16.62 13.85 -16.85
C SER A 146 16.74 14.15 -15.36
N LEU A 147 17.32 15.30 -15.01
CA LEU A 147 17.49 15.76 -13.63
C LEU A 147 16.34 16.71 -13.22
N GLU A 148 15.73 16.41 -12.09
CA GLU A 148 14.71 17.22 -11.42
C GLU A 148 15.26 17.70 -10.07
N GLY A 149 15.26 19.04 -9.87
CA GLY A 149 15.99 19.72 -8.79
C GLY A 149 15.30 19.81 -7.44
N ASP A 150 13.95 19.83 -7.45
CA ASP A 150 13.11 20.21 -6.31
C ASP A 150 11.99 19.19 -6.06
N LEU A 151 12.32 17.91 -6.16
CA LEU A 151 11.38 16.85 -5.87
C LEU A 151 11.00 16.88 -4.39
N ARG A 152 9.71 17.06 -4.11
CA ARG A 152 9.12 16.86 -2.77
C ARG A 152 8.35 15.55 -2.72
N VAL A 153 8.58 14.78 -1.66
CA VAL A 153 7.86 13.54 -1.36
C VAL A 153 7.38 13.61 0.09
N ASP A 154 6.07 13.50 0.29
CA ASP A 154 5.48 13.48 1.61
C ASP A 154 5.62 12.08 2.22
N PHE A 155 6.18 12.04 3.42
CA PHE A 155 6.38 10.84 4.24
C PHE A 155 6.63 11.27 5.70
N PRO A 156 5.59 11.73 6.41
CA PRO A 156 5.75 12.35 7.72
C PRO A 156 6.18 11.33 8.78
N GLU A 157 6.65 11.84 9.93
CA GLU A 157 7.20 11.01 11.02
C GLU A 157 6.33 9.83 11.46
N PRO A 158 4.99 9.95 11.56
CA PRO A 158 4.15 8.80 11.92
C PRO A 158 4.17 7.64 10.92
N LEU A 159 4.63 7.88 9.67
CA LEU A 159 4.88 6.81 8.70
C LEU A 159 6.30 6.22 8.86
N MET A 160 7.25 7.01 9.37
CA MET A 160 8.61 6.57 9.70
C MET A 160 8.66 5.66 10.92
N GLU A 161 7.72 5.81 11.85
CA GLU A 161 7.59 4.96 13.04
C GLU A 161 6.86 3.63 12.78
N ARG A 162 6.41 3.39 11.53
CA ARG A 162 5.73 2.13 11.16
C ARG A 162 6.72 0.96 11.15
N PRO A 163 6.24 -0.29 11.35
CA PRO A 163 7.07 -1.49 11.26
C PRO A 163 7.90 -1.52 9.98
N LEU A 164 9.12 -2.04 10.06
CA LEU A 164 10.12 -1.97 8.99
C LEU A 164 9.59 -2.39 7.61
N GLY A 165 8.92 -3.55 7.51
CA GLY A 165 8.37 -4.04 6.25
C GLY A 165 7.25 -3.17 5.67
N GLU A 166 6.42 -2.59 6.54
CA GLU A 166 5.37 -1.64 6.14
C GLU A 166 5.98 -0.32 5.65
N ARG A 167 6.92 0.24 6.43
CA ARG A 167 7.67 1.46 6.09
C ARG A 167 8.41 1.29 4.77
N ALA A 168 9.14 0.19 4.58
CA ALA A 168 9.86 -0.12 3.35
C ALA A 168 8.94 -0.27 2.14
N SER A 169 7.78 -0.91 2.31
CA SER A 169 6.77 -1.05 1.26
C SER A 169 6.20 0.30 0.83
N LEU A 170 5.79 1.14 1.79
CA LEU A 170 5.26 2.48 1.51
C LEU A 170 6.32 3.40 0.90
N MET A 171 7.56 3.33 1.40
CA MET A 171 8.71 4.07 0.87
C MET A 171 9.00 3.70 -0.59
N THR A 172 9.01 2.41 -0.91
CA THR A 172 9.27 1.95 -2.28
C THR A 172 8.12 2.35 -3.21
N LEU A 173 6.87 2.22 -2.74
CA LEU A 173 5.69 2.67 -3.48
C LEU A 173 5.71 4.19 -3.75
N MET A 174 6.11 5.03 -2.81
CA MET A 174 6.16 6.48 -3.07
C MET A 174 7.20 6.87 -4.13
N LEU A 175 8.32 6.15 -4.20
CA LEU A 175 9.43 6.44 -5.11
C LEU A 175 9.30 5.75 -6.46
N VAL A 176 8.44 4.74 -6.59
CA VAL A 176 8.30 4.04 -7.87
C VAL A 176 7.68 4.96 -8.92
N ASN A 177 8.41 5.14 -10.02
CA ASN A 177 7.95 5.93 -11.14
C ASN A 177 7.22 5.03 -12.15
N PHE A 178 5.98 4.68 -11.84
CA PHE A 178 5.08 4.22 -12.90
C PHE A 178 4.75 5.44 -13.75
N THR A 179 5.25 5.48 -14.98
CA THR A 179 5.11 6.56 -15.98
C THR A 179 3.68 6.91 -16.38
N SER A 180 2.67 6.58 -15.58
CA SER A 180 1.34 7.14 -15.72
C SER A 180 1.35 8.50 -15.04
N THR A 181 1.68 9.55 -15.81
CA THR A 181 1.34 10.92 -15.45
C THR A 181 -0.14 10.90 -15.08
N TYR A 182 -0.46 11.04 -13.79
CA TYR A 182 -1.83 11.19 -13.35
C TYR A 182 -2.39 12.45 -14.03
N SER A 183 -3.22 12.27 -15.04
CA SER A 183 -3.98 13.37 -15.63
C SER A 183 -5.33 13.42 -14.91
N PRO A 184 -5.61 14.47 -14.10
CA PRO A 184 -6.88 14.58 -13.38
C PRO A 184 -8.09 14.59 -14.34
N VAL A 185 -7.87 14.94 -15.61
CA VAL A 185 -8.89 15.00 -16.66
C VAL A 185 -9.44 13.61 -17.02
N MET A 186 -8.63 12.54 -16.96
CA MET A 186 -9.11 11.19 -17.30
C MET A 186 -9.94 10.55 -16.19
N SER A 187 -9.77 10.97 -14.93
CA SER A 187 -10.52 10.41 -13.80
C SER A 187 -12.00 10.81 -13.86
N LEU A 188 -12.30 12.04 -14.27
CA LEU A 188 -13.69 12.52 -14.45
C LEU A 188 -14.44 11.76 -15.57
N ALA A 189 -13.75 11.38 -16.64
CA ALA A 189 -14.37 10.69 -17.78
C ALA A 189 -14.91 9.29 -17.44
N ARG A 190 -14.36 8.60 -16.42
CA ARG A 190 -14.85 7.28 -15.99
C ARG A 190 -16.15 7.35 -15.19
N PHE A 191 -16.51 8.50 -14.63
CA PHE A 191 -17.75 8.68 -13.85
C PHE A 191 -18.92 9.23 -14.69
N ALA A 192 -18.69 9.64 -15.93
CA ALA A 192 -19.68 10.27 -16.79
C ALA A 192 -20.34 9.33 -17.82
N ARG A 193 -20.52 8.04 -17.50
CA ARG A 193 -21.36 7.16 -18.33
C ARG A 193 -22.78 7.10 -17.76
N PRO A 194 -23.76 7.81 -18.35
CA PRO A 194 -25.16 7.55 -18.03
C PRO A 194 -25.50 6.13 -18.52
N ARG A 195 -26.04 5.30 -17.62
CA ARG A 195 -26.75 4.08 -18.01
C ARG A 195 -28.03 4.52 -18.71
N ASN A 196 -28.03 4.52 -20.03
CA ASN A 196 -29.30 4.52 -20.76
C ASN A 196 -29.92 3.13 -20.58
N ALA A 197 -30.83 3.02 -19.62
CA ALA A 197 -31.79 1.94 -19.55
C ALA A 197 -32.78 2.12 -20.72
N SER A 198 -32.60 1.36 -21.77
CA SER A 198 -33.61 1.18 -22.82
C SER A 198 -34.68 0.23 -22.28
N VAL A 199 -35.73 0.79 -21.68
CA VAL A 199 -37.01 0.10 -21.45
C VAL A 199 -37.96 0.64 -22.50
N ASP A 200 -38.10 -0.07 -23.61
CA ASP A 200 -39.22 0.13 -24.54
C ASP A 200 -40.15 -1.08 -24.43
N GLY A 201 -41.23 -0.89 -23.67
CA GLY A 201 -42.44 -1.69 -23.77
C GLY A 201 -43.38 -1.06 -24.81
N SER A 202 -43.85 -1.86 -25.76
CA SER A 202 -44.99 -1.55 -26.64
C SER A 202 -45.85 -2.82 -26.71
N VAL A 203 -46.90 -2.91 -25.89
CA VAL A 203 -48.29 -2.49 -26.14
C VAL A 203 -48.91 -3.20 -27.35
N THR A 204 -49.70 -4.22 -27.02
CA THR A 204 -50.64 -4.94 -27.89
C THR A 204 -51.78 -4.00 -28.31
N GLN A 205 -52.00 -3.82 -29.61
CA GLN A 205 -53.24 -3.23 -30.13
C GLN A 205 -54.22 -4.33 -30.56
N VAL A 206 -55.41 -4.30 -29.96
CA VAL A 206 -56.64 -4.96 -30.43
C VAL A 206 -57.53 -3.86 -31.03
N SER A 207 -58.16 -4.13 -32.16
CA SER A 207 -59.23 -3.30 -32.75
C SER A 207 -60.02 -4.12 -33.79
N PRO A 208 -61.26 -3.68 -34.11
CA PRO A 208 -62.51 -4.43 -33.92
C PRO A 208 -62.89 -5.44 -35.01
#